data_AF-A0A1E5PK31-F1
#
_entry.id   AF-A0A1E5PK31-F1
#
_cell.length_a   1.000
_cell.length_b   1.000
_cell.length_c   1.000
_cell.angle_alpha   90.00
_cell.angle_beta   90.00
_cell.angle_gamma   90.00
#
_symmetry.space_group_name_H-M   'P 1'
#
loop_
_entity.id
_entity.type
_entity.pdbx_description
1 polymer ?
#
loop_
_entity_poly.entity_id
_entity_poly.type
_entity_poly.pdbx_seq_one_letter_code
_entity_poly.pdbx_strand_id
1 'polypeptide(L)' 'MGVVDEREAWHRGVKPVIARRGTEHGSGLGTQRWVVERAFAHLHWFRRLRIRWEIRDDIHEAFLTLGCALICWRRLKSFR' A
#
# COMPACT_ATOMS: atom_id res chain seq x y z
N MET A 1 3.42 0.17 -12.21
CA MET A 1 2.43 0.98 -11.46
C MET A 1 1.38 1.39 -12.48
N GLY A 2 0.35 0.55 -12.66
CA GLY A 2 -0.67 0.76 -13.68
C GLY A 2 -1.50 1.98 -13.33
N VAL A 3 -1.66 2.89 -14.29
CA VAL A 3 -2.61 3.99 -14.17
C VAL A 3 -3.99 3.34 -14.10
N VAL A 4 -4.66 3.43 -12.95
CA VAL A 4 -6.06 3.04 -12.84
C VAL A 4 -6.88 3.91 -13.78
N ASP A 5 -7.49 3.28 -14.79
CA ASP A 5 -8.33 3.96 -15.78
C ASP A 5 -9.58 4.50 -15.07
N GLU A 6 -9.78 5.82 -15.14
CA GLU A 6 -10.92 6.53 -14.54
C GLU A 6 -12.25 5.92 -15.01
N ARG A 7 -12.31 5.47 -16.27
CA ARG A 7 -13.51 4.87 -16.88
C ARG A 7 -13.91 3.57 -16.19
N GLU A 8 -12.93 2.73 -15.84
CA GLU A 8 -13.20 1.46 -15.19
C GLU A 8 -13.67 1.64 -13.73
N ALA A 9 -13.18 2.67 -13.04
CA ALA A 9 -13.67 3.02 -11.71
C ALA A 9 -15.16 3.42 -11.72
N TRP A 10 -15.59 4.21 -12.70
CA TRP A 10 -16.99 4.58 -12.89
C TRP A 10 -17.88 3.36 -13.19
N HIS A 11 -17.43 2.43 -14.03
CA HIS A 11 -18.17 1.18 -14.29
C HIS A 11 -18.36 0.33 -13.04
N ARG A 12 -17.44 0.41 -12.06
CA ARG A 12 -17.53 -0.27 -10.77
C ARG A 12 -18.30 0.53 -9.71
N GLY A 13 -18.88 1.69 -10.07
CA GLY A 13 -19.59 2.57 -9.13
C GLY A 13 -18.67 3.29 -8.13
N VAL A 14 -17.36 3.25 -8.35
CA VAL A 14 -16.37 3.90 -7.50
C VAL A 14 -16.08 5.27 -8.08
N LYS A 15 -16.49 6.34 -7.38
CA LYS A 15 -16.15 7.71 -7.79
C LYS A 15 -14.64 7.94 -7.62
N PRO A 16 -13.86 8.13 -8.70
CA PRO A 16 -12.43 8.32 -8.61
C PRO A 16 -12.15 9.73 -8.08
N VAL A 17 -11.71 9.84 -6.83
CA VAL A 17 -11.28 11.10 -6.21
C VAL A 17 -9.77 11.25 -6.42
N ILE A 18 -9.37 11.44 -7.68
CA ILE A 18 -7.97 11.62 -8.06
C ILE A 18 -7.70 13.12 -8.20
N ALA A 19 -6.85 13.67 -7.31
CA ALA A 19 -6.40 15.05 -7.44
C ALA A 19 -5.59 15.23 -8.73
N ARG A 20 -5.85 16.30 -9.48
CA ARG A 20 -5.09 16.62 -10.70
C ARG A 20 -3.67 17.04 -10.32
N ARG A 21 -2.68 16.71 -11.17
CA ARG A 21 -1.30 17.17 -10.96
C ARG A 21 -1.25 18.69 -10.92
N GLY A 22 -0.57 19.25 -9.92
CA GLY A 22 -0.35 20.71 -9.78
C GLY A 22 -1.43 21.46 -9.00
N THR A 23 -2.49 20.81 -8.53
CA THR A 23 -3.45 21.44 -7.61
C THR A 23 -2.97 21.28 -6.16
N GLU A 24 -3.20 22.31 -5.32
CA GLU A 24 -2.96 22.20 -3.88
C GLU A 24 -3.62 20.94 -3.32
N HIS A 25 -2.94 20.24 -2.40
CA HIS A 25 -3.46 19.06 -1.73
C HIS A 25 -4.61 19.47 -0.79
N GLY A 26 -5.77 19.76 -1.37
CA GLY A 26 -6.95 20.29 -0.67
C GLY A 26 -7.73 19.26 0.14
N SER A 27 -7.20 18.07 0.43
CA SER A 27 -7.93 17.07 1.21
C SER A 27 -6.97 16.12 1.91
N GLY A 28 -7.16 15.90 3.21
CA GLY A 28 -6.34 15.05 4.08
C GLY A 28 -6.14 13.59 3.66
N LEU A 29 -6.52 13.20 2.44
CA LEU A 29 -6.12 11.96 1.78
C LEU A 29 -4.61 11.79 1.77
N GLY A 30 -3.80 12.83 1.59
CA GLY A 30 -2.34 12.74 1.74
C GLY A 30 -1.91 12.30 3.14
N THR A 31 -2.60 12.80 4.18
CA THR A 31 -2.37 12.46 5.60
C THR A 31 -2.81 11.03 5.96
N GLN A 32 -3.76 10.44 5.25
CA GLN A 32 -4.11 9.02 5.44
C GLN A 32 -3.28 8.10 4.54
N ARG A 33 -3.01 8.54 3.31
CA ARG A 33 -2.25 7.82 2.29
C ARG A 33 -0.81 7.61 2.71
N TRP A 34 -0.18 8.57 3.38
CA TRP A 34 1.20 8.40 3.83
C TRP A 34 1.35 7.24 4.83
N VAL A 35 0.32 6.94 5.64
CA VAL A 35 0.36 5.81 6.60
C VAL A 35 0.43 4.48 5.84
N VAL A 36 -0.39 4.36 4.80
CA VAL A 36 -0.44 3.20 3.91
C VAL A 36 0.86 3.08 3.10
N GLU A 37 1.31 4.17 2.49
CA GLU A 37 2.55 4.20 1.71
C GLU A 37 3.79 3.90 2.57
N ARG A 38 3.81 4.36 3.82
CA ARG A 38 4.86 4.01 4.79
C ARG A 38 4.85 2.51 5.10
N ALA A 39 3.68 1.89 5.27
CA ALA A 39 3.60 0.44 5.48
C ALA A 39 4.15 -0.32 4.27
N PHE A 40 3.79 0.08 3.04
CA PHE A 40 4.35 -0.49 1.82
C PHE A 40 5.86 -0.28 1.71
N ALA A 41 6.38 0.89 2.09
CA ALA A 41 7.82 1.12 2.14
C ALA A 41 8.55 0.15 3.09
N HIS A 42 7.97 -0.15 4.26
CA HIS A 42 8.52 -1.17 5.17
C HIS A 42 8.45 -2.57 4.58
N LEU A 43 7.38 -2.93 3.87
CA LEU A 43 7.28 -4.23 3.20
C LEU A 43 8.33 -4.37 2.07
N HIS A 44 8.64 -3.28 1.37
CA HIS A 44 9.68 -3.27 0.33
C HIS A 44 11.10 -3.50 0.86
N TRP A 45 11.35 -3.32 2.16
CA TRP A 45 12.63 -3.74 2.78
C TRP A 45 12.79 -5.26 2.80
N PHE A 46 11.69 -6.01 2.84
CA PHE A 46 11.72 -7.47 2.67
C PHE A 46 11.84 -7.79 1.19
N ARG A 47 13.05 -8.13 0.73
CA ARG A 47 13.38 -8.33 -0.70
C ARG A 47 12.39 -9.23 -1.46
N ARG A 48 11.87 -10.29 -0.82
CA ARG A 48 10.87 -11.24 -1.41
C ARG A 48 9.48 -10.64 -1.59
N LEU A 49 9.14 -9.58 -0.85
CA LEU A 49 7.89 -8.83 -1.01
C LEU A 49 8.05 -7.63 -1.95
N ARG A 50 9.27 -7.11 -2.14
CA ARG A 50 9.55 -6.05 -3.11
C ARG A 50 9.38 -6.49 -4.55
N ILE A 51 9.94 -7.65 -4.87
CA ILE A 51 9.83 -8.27 -6.19
C ILE A 51 9.23 -9.65 -5.94
N ARG A 52 8.08 -9.92 -6.57
CA ARG A 52 7.42 -11.22 -6.46
C ARG A 52 8.22 -12.25 -7.24
N TRP A 53 9.08 -12.97 -6.52
CA TRP A 53 9.81 -14.12 -7.04
C TRP A 53 9.04 -15.43 -6.86
N GLU A 54 8.07 -15.44 -5.94
CA GLU A 54 7.25 -16.62 -5.67
C GLU A 54 6.25 -16.84 -6.79
N ILE A 55 6.34 -18.01 -7.42
CA ILE A 55 5.39 -18.47 -8.42
C ILE A 55 4.01 -18.64 -7.77
N ARG A 56 3.97 -19.27 -6.59
CA ARG A 56 2.72 -19.51 -5.87
C ARG A 56 2.30 -18.28 -5.07
N ASP A 57 1.01 -18.02 -5.08
CA ASP A 57 0.34 -16.94 -4.35
C ASP A 57 0.29 -17.18 -2.84
N ASP A 58 0.03 -18.42 -2.43
CA ASP A 58 -0.03 -18.82 -1.01
C ASP A 58 1.28 -18.54 -0.26
N ILE A 59 2.42 -18.80 -0.89
CA ILE A 59 3.74 -18.50 -0.32
C ILE A 59 3.93 -16.98 -0.20
N HIS A 60 3.51 -16.21 -1.20
CA HIS A 60 3.60 -14.75 -1.17
C HIS A 60 2.71 -14.15 -0.07
N GLU A 61 1.49 -14.68 0.08
CA GLU A 61 0.54 -14.29 1.12
C GLU A 61 1.08 -14.61 2.53
N ALA A 62 1.71 -15.78 2.72
CA ALA A 62 2.34 -16.14 3.97
C ALA A 62 3.49 -15.16 4.34
N PHE A 63 4.35 -14.80 3.38
CA PHE A 63 5.40 -13.80 3.62
C PHE A 63 4.82 -12.40 3.90
N LEU A 64 3.75 -12.02 3.21
CA LEU A 64 3.09 -10.74 3.42
C LEU A 64 2.54 -10.66 4.85
N THR A 65 1.84 -11.71 5.28
CA THR A 65 1.28 -11.83 6.63
C THR A 65 2.38 -11.75 7.69
N LEU A 66 3.47 -12.50 7.50
CA LEU A 66 4.63 -12.48 8.40
C LEU A 66 5.29 -11.09 8.45
N GLY A 67 5.45 -10.43 7.30
CA GLY A 67 6.00 -9.08 7.20
C GLY A 67 5.18 -8.05 7.97
N CYS A 68 3.85 -8.10 7.83
CA CYS A 68 2.92 -7.27 8.58
C CYS A 68 3.02 -7.52 10.09
N ALA A 69 3.02 -8.79 10.52
CA ALA A 69 3.16 -9.15 11.93
C ALA A 69 4.46 -8.59 12.56
N LEU A 70 5.58 -8.67 11.84
CA LEU A 70 6.87 -8.12 12.29
C LEU A 70 6.86 -6.60 12.41
N ILE A 71 6.21 -5.89 11.47
CA ILE A 71 6.07 -4.44 11.52
C ILE A 71 5.22 -4.04 12.74
N CYS A 72 4.09 -4.70 12.96
CA CYS A 72 3.23 -4.49 14.11
C CYS A 72 3.97 -4.74 15.43
N TRP A 73 4.71 -5.85 15.53
CA TRP A 73 5.52 -6.17 16.70
C TRP A 73 6.58 -5.11 17.00
N ARG A 74 7.33 -4.66 15.98
CA ARG A 74 8.33 -3.59 16.12
C ARG A 74 7.70 -2.27 16.59
N ARG A 75 6.52 -1.93 16.07
CA ARG A 75 5.78 -0.73 16.49
C ARG A 75 5.37 -0.84 17.95
N LEU A 76 4.73 -1.95 18.34
CA LEU A 76 4.33 -2.19 19.73
C LEU A 76 5.52 -2.14 20.70
N LYS A 77 6.65 -2.73 20.30
CA LYS A 77 7.89 -2.68 21.09
C LYS A 77 8.50 -1.29 21.20
N SER A 78 8.28 -0.41 20.22
CA SER A 78 8.75 0.98 20.24
C SER A 78 7.82 1.92 20.99
N PHE A 79 6.54 1.56 21.16
CA PHE A 79 5.58 2.31 21.97
C PHE A 79 5.76 2.10 23.47
N ARG A 80 6.50 1.06 23.87
CA ARG A 80 6.85 0.75 25.26
C ARG A 80 8.27 1.21 25.55
#